data_AF-A0A1W1C268-F1
#
_entry.id   AF-A0A1W1C268-F1
#
_cell.length_a   1.000
_cell.length_b   1.000
_cell.length_c   1.000
_cell.angle_alpha   90.00
_cell.angle_beta   90.00
_cell.angle_gamma   90.00
#
_symmetry.space_group_name_H-M   'P 1'
#
loop_
_entity.id
_entity.type
_entity.pdbx_description
1 polymer ?
#
loop_
_entity_poly.entity_id
_entity_poly.type
_entity_poly.pdbx_seq_one_letter_code
_entity_poly.pdbx_strand_id
1 'polypeptide(L)'
;MKRIIILLLLLLLSSSLFGNITLEEIDMMIDKIKKPRDGILLEALSSTPDPFKQLVPPVSVASSSDKLLLKKDKDFSLNAIMNGKAFIDGKWHIVKDIVSDYEVMFIGKKGVVLSRERNIIKLFLKKKKKNIIQLEEN
;
A
#
# COMPACT_ATOMS: atom_id res chain seq x y z
N MET A 1 17.53 55.85 36.52
CA MET A 1 16.85 56.51 35.37
C MET A 1 17.21 55.86 34.03
N LYS A 2 18.45 55.94 33.53
CA LYS A 2 18.82 55.45 32.18
C LYS A 2 18.50 53.97 31.91
N ARG A 3 18.77 53.06 32.85
CA ARG A 3 18.47 51.61 32.71
C ARG A 3 16.98 51.30 32.67
N ILE A 4 16.17 52.06 33.40
CA ILE A 4 14.71 51.92 33.42
C ILE A 4 14.12 52.40 32.09
N ILE A 5 14.66 53.49 31.54
CA ILE A 5 14.26 54.00 30.21
C ILE A 5 14.59 52.99 29.12
N ILE A 6 15.77 52.35 29.17
CA ILE A 6 16.16 51.29 28.21
C ILE A 6 15.23 50.08 28.32
N LEU A 7 14.88 49.68 29.55
CA LEU A 7 13.97 48.55 29.78
C LEU A 7 12.55 48.84 29.25
N LEU A 8 12.07 50.08 29.43
CA LEU A 8 10.79 50.54 28.92
C LEU A 8 10.77 50.58 27.39
N LEU A 9 11.88 51.01 26.77
CA LEU A 9 12.05 51.02 25.32
C LEU A 9 12.03 49.58 24.76
N LEU A 10 12.72 48.64 25.43
CA LEU A 10 12.73 47.23 25.04
C LEU A 10 11.33 46.57 25.11
N LEU A 11 10.53 46.96 26.10
CA LEU A 11 9.15 46.48 26.28
C LEU A 11 8.21 46.99 25.17
N LEU A 12 8.42 48.21 24.69
CA LEU A 12 7.63 48.77 23.58
C LEU A 12 7.97 48.09 22.25
N LEU A 13 9.25 47.75 22.04
CA LEU A 13 9.71 47.08 20.82
C LEU A 13 9.29 45.61 20.69
N SER A 14 9.00 44.91 21.80
CA SER A 14 8.59 43.49 21.73
C SER A 14 7.16 43.29 21.21
N SER A 15 6.32 44.31 21.28
CA SER A 15 4.90 44.23 20.87
C SER A 15 4.69 44.19 19.35
N SER A 16 5.68 44.59 18.54
CA SER A 16 5.61 44.60 17.07
C SER A 16 6.08 43.29 16.41
N LEU A 17 6.47 42.27 17.19
CA LEU A 17 7.01 41.01 16.66
C LEU A 17 5.94 39.93 16.41
N PHE A 18 4.66 40.20 16.70
CA PHE A 18 3.58 39.26 16.42
C PHE A 18 3.16 39.36 14.95
N GLY A 19 3.57 38.38 14.14
CA GLY A 19 3.11 38.23 12.77
C GLY A 19 1.64 37.80 12.75
N ASN A 20 0.74 38.76 12.62
CA ASN A 20 -0.69 38.49 12.44
C ASN A 20 -0.92 38.09 10.99
N ILE A 21 -1.21 36.81 10.76
CA ILE A 21 -1.60 36.31 9.44
C ILE A 21 -2.91 37.01 9.06
N THR A 22 -2.91 37.67 7.90
CA THR A 22 -4.11 38.34 7.39
C THR A 22 -5.01 37.38 6.64
N LEU A 23 -6.30 37.69 6.52
CA LEU A 23 -7.25 36.88 5.74
C LEU A 23 -6.81 36.73 4.28
N GLU A 24 -6.26 37.80 3.69
CA GLU A 24 -5.73 37.80 2.34
C GLU A 24 -4.52 36.84 2.19
N GLU A 25 -3.68 36.75 3.23
CA GLU A 25 -2.56 35.83 3.28
C GLU A 25 -3.00 34.37 3.37
N ILE A 26 -4.09 34.10 4.10
CA ILE A 26 -4.74 32.78 4.15
C ILE A 26 -5.29 32.42 2.77
N ASP A 27 -6.00 33.34 2.11
CA ASP A 27 -6.53 33.12 0.77
C ASP A 27 -5.43 32.81 -0.24
N MET A 28 -4.30 33.53 -0.18
CA MET A 28 -3.12 33.22 -0.99
C MET A 28 -2.55 31.82 -0.71
N MET A 29 -2.50 31.39 0.54
CA MET A 29 -2.05 30.03 0.89
C MET A 29 -3.01 28.97 0.35
N ILE A 30 -4.31 29.22 0.46
CA ILE A 30 -5.36 28.35 -0.06
C ILE A 30 -5.24 28.23 -1.59
N ASP A 31 -5.04 29.33 -2.28
CA ASP A 31 -4.90 29.30 -3.74
C ASP A 31 -3.62 28.60 -4.19
N LYS A 32 -2.53 28.68 -3.40
CA LYS A 32 -1.31 27.89 -3.66
C LYS A 32 -1.55 26.39 -3.54
N ILE A 33 -2.36 25.92 -2.60
CA ILE A 33 -2.64 24.48 -2.41
C ILE A 33 -3.73 23.95 -3.36
N LYS A 34 -4.63 24.80 -3.85
CA LYS A 34 -5.72 24.43 -4.78
C LYS A 34 -5.22 24.12 -6.19
N LYS A 35 -4.04 24.60 -6.57
CA LYS A 35 -3.48 24.34 -7.90
C LYS A 35 -3.41 22.82 -8.15
N PRO A 36 -3.84 22.34 -9.33
CA PRO A 36 -3.68 20.94 -9.70
C PRO A 36 -2.22 20.52 -9.53
N ARG A 37 -2.00 19.33 -8.97
CA ARG A 37 -0.67 18.76 -8.90
C ARG A 37 -0.36 18.15 -10.26
N ASP A 38 0.58 18.74 -10.97
CA ASP A 38 1.18 18.10 -12.13
C ASP A 38 1.91 16.85 -11.65
N GLY A 39 1.54 15.70 -12.20
CA GLY A 39 2.20 14.43 -11.90
C GLY A 39 3.67 14.46 -12.32
N ILE A 40 4.48 13.56 -11.75
CA ILE A 40 5.86 13.38 -12.18
C ILE A 40 5.93 12.68 -13.53
N LEU A 41 6.92 13.03 -14.36
CA LEU A 41 7.22 12.34 -15.61
C LEU A 41 7.71 10.90 -15.34
N LEU A 42 7.45 9.98 -16.27
CA LEU A 42 7.79 8.56 -16.13
C LEU A 42 9.31 8.33 -16.00
N GLU A 43 10.10 9.14 -16.71
CA GLU A 43 11.56 9.08 -16.67
C GLU A 43 12.08 9.40 -15.27
N ALA A 44 11.53 10.45 -14.65
CA ALA A 44 11.89 10.86 -13.30
C ALA A 44 11.38 9.87 -12.23
N LEU A 45 10.24 9.22 -12.45
CA LEU A 45 9.73 8.17 -11.55
C LEU A 45 10.71 6.99 -11.45
N SER A 46 11.34 6.61 -12.57
CA SER A 46 12.28 5.48 -12.60
C SER A 46 13.56 5.72 -11.80
N SER A 47 13.97 6.99 -11.65
CA SER A 47 15.15 7.40 -10.89
C SER A 47 14.83 7.84 -9.46
N THR A 48 13.55 7.86 -9.06
CA THR A 48 13.14 8.32 -7.73
C THR A 48 13.42 7.23 -6.69
N PRO A 49 14.14 7.54 -5.60
CA PRO A 49 14.37 6.58 -4.51
C PRO A 49 13.06 6.12 -3.87
N ASP A 50 12.99 4.85 -3.51
CA ASP A 50 11.85 4.29 -2.76
C ASP A 50 11.74 5.00 -1.39
N PRO A 51 10.61 5.70 -1.11
CA PRO A 51 10.43 6.41 0.16
C PRO A 51 10.11 5.47 1.33
N PHE A 52 9.87 4.19 1.06
CA PHE A 52 9.50 3.22 2.08
C PHE A 52 10.72 2.48 2.60
N LYS A 53 10.85 2.42 3.94
CA LYS A 53 11.84 1.56 4.58
C LYS A 53 11.45 0.11 4.35
N GLN A 54 12.24 -0.63 3.56
CA GLN A 54 12.14 -2.08 3.53
C GLN A 54 12.66 -2.63 4.86
N LEU A 55 11.76 -3.22 5.65
CA LEU A 55 12.15 -4.03 6.79
C LEU A 55 12.85 -5.27 6.22
N VAL A 56 14.19 -5.26 6.22
CA VAL A 56 14.96 -6.47 5.92
C VAL A 56 14.58 -7.49 6.99
N PRO A 57 13.94 -8.62 6.65
CA PRO A 57 13.69 -9.65 7.64
C PRO A 57 15.06 -10.14 8.14
N PRO A 58 15.29 -10.17 9.47
CA PRO A 58 16.59 -10.56 10.00
C PRO A 58 16.89 -11.99 9.55
N VAL A 59 18.08 -12.18 8.98
CA VAL A 59 18.66 -13.49 8.70
C VAL A 59 18.79 -14.22 10.04
N SER A 60 17.95 -15.25 10.20
CA SER A 60 17.93 -16.29 11.23
C SER A 60 18.92 -16.13 12.40
N VAL A 61 18.43 -15.59 13.52
CA VAL A 61 18.78 -16.08 14.86
C VAL A 61 17.50 -16.21 15.66
N ALA A 62 17.16 -17.45 15.98
CA ALA A 62 16.07 -17.76 16.90
C ALA A 62 16.40 -17.16 18.27
N SER A 63 15.61 -16.18 18.70
CA SER A 63 15.47 -15.85 20.12
C SER A 63 13.99 -15.82 20.43
N SER A 64 13.62 -16.68 21.36
CA SER A 64 12.29 -16.93 21.85
C SER A 64 11.72 -15.74 22.62
N SER A 65 10.74 -15.07 22.03
CA SER A 65 9.68 -14.37 22.77
C SER A 65 8.47 -14.20 21.86
N ASP A 66 7.34 -14.68 22.36
CA ASP A 66 6.03 -14.75 21.73
C ASP A 66 5.99 -15.49 20.40
N LYS A 67 5.72 -16.80 20.52
CA LYS A 67 5.05 -17.58 19.49
C LYS A 67 3.67 -16.95 19.26
N LEU A 68 3.61 -15.80 18.59
CA LEU A 68 2.47 -15.46 17.76
C LEU A 68 2.28 -16.69 16.89
N LEU A 69 1.21 -17.41 17.15
CA LEU A 69 0.73 -18.45 16.26
C LEU A 69 0.51 -17.73 14.93
N LEU A 70 1.55 -17.73 14.08
CA LEU A 70 1.40 -17.53 12.65
C LEU A 70 0.43 -18.62 12.25
N LYS A 71 -0.84 -18.25 12.25
CA LYS A 71 -1.95 -19.07 11.80
C LYS A 71 -1.50 -19.46 10.40
N LYS A 72 -1.11 -20.73 10.25
CA LYS A 72 -0.63 -21.30 9.00
C LYS A 72 -1.56 -20.80 7.91
N ASP A 73 -1.07 -19.89 7.08
CA ASP A 73 -1.87 -19.33 6.01
C ASP A 73 -2.35 -20.52 5.18
N LYS A 74 -3.67 -20.59 4.99
CA LYS A 74 -4.26 -21.71 4.26
C LYS A 74 -3.87 -21.49 2.80
N ASP A 75 -3.00 -22.37 2.29
CA ASP A 75 -2.56 -22.30 0.91
C ASP A 75 -3.71 -22.69 -0.02
N PHE A 76 -4.42 -21.69 -0.55
CA PHE A 76 -5.41 -21.90 -1.59
C PHE A 76 -4.73 -22.10 -2.95
N SER A 77 -5.19 -23.07 -3.74
CA SER A 77 -4.71 -23.27 -5.10
C SER A 77 -5.81 -23.06 -6.12
N LEU A 78 -5.57 -22.15 -7.06
CA LEU A 78 -6.45 -21.95 -8.22
C LEU A 78 -5.96 -22.83 -9.37
N ASN A 79 -6.72 -23.86 -9.70
CA ASN A 79 -6.35 -24.79 -10.78
C ASN A 79 -6.92 -24.37 -12.14
N ALA A 80 -8.16 -23.86 -12.16
CA ALA A 80 -8.84 -23.52 -13.41
C ALA A 80 -9.85 -22.38 -13.24
N ILE A 81 -10.19 -21.72 -14.34
CA ILE A 81 -11.29 -20.77 -14.45
C ILE A 81 -12.05 -21.10 -15.74
N MET A 82 -13.38 -21.24 -15.65
CA MET A 82 -14.22 -21.60 -16.79
C MET A 82 -15.61 -21.00 -16.63
N ASN A 83 -16.13 -20.35 -17.68
CA ASN A 83 -17.49 -19.77 -17.72
C ASN A 83 -17.83 -18.90 -16.50
N GLY A 84 -16.88 -18.07 -16.05
CA GLY A 84 -17.08 -17.21 -14.87
C GLY A 84 -17.08 -17.93 -13.52
N LYS A 85 -16.71 -19.21 -13.48
CA LYS A 85 -16.50 -20.01 -12.27
C LYS A 85 -15.02 -20.28 -12.06
N ALA A 86 -14.60 -20.37 -10.80
CA ALA A 86 -13.23 -20.67 -10.41
C ALA A 86 -13.15 -22.05 -9.76
N PHE A 87 -12.16 -22.85 -10.14
CA PHE A 87 -11.87 -24.13 -9.50
C PHE A 87 -10.76 -23.94 -8.47
N ILE A 88 -11.16 -23.89 -7.19
CA ILE A 88 -10.29 -23.64 -6.04
C ILE A 88 -10.40 -24.84 -5.11
N ASP A 89 -9.26 -25.40 -4.70
CA ASP A 89 -9.16 -26.53 -3.76
C ASP A 89 -10.08 -27.72 -4.08
N GLY A 90 -10.25 -28.02 -5.38
CA GLY A 90 -11.03 -29.17 -5.85
C GLY A 90 -12.52 -28.91 -6.09
N LYS A 91 -13.01 -27.67 -5.95
CA LYS A 91 -14.44 -27.33 -6.13
C LYS A 91 -14.63 -26.09 -7.01
N TRP A 92 -15.76 -26.05 -7.72
CA TRP A 92 -16.17 -24.90 -8.52
C TRP A 92 -16.90 -23.88 -7.64
N HIS A 93 -16.50 -22.61 -7.76
CA HIS A 93 -17.04 -21.49 -7.01
C HIS A 93 -17.42 -20.34 -7.94
N ILE A 94 -18.51 -19.65 -7.61
CA ILE A 94 -18.95 -18.40 -8.25
C ILE A 94 -18.66 -17.19 -7.37
N VAL A 95 -18.86 -15.99 -7.91
CA VAL A 95 -18.78 -14.74 -7.14
C VAL A 95 -19.80 -14.79 -5.99
N LYS A 96 -19.38 -14.35 -4.80
CA LYS A 96 -20.07 -14.44 -3.50
C LYS A 96 -20.11 -15.82 -2.83
N ASP A 97 -19.55 -16.86 -3.45
CA ASP A 97 -19.37 -18.13 -2.74
C ASP A 97 -18.31 -18.00 -1.64
N ILE A 98 -18.43 -18.85 -0.63
CA ILE A 98 -17.46 -18.94 0.46
C ILE A 98 -16.52 -20.11 0.20
N VAL A 99 -15.23 -19.82 0.08
CA VAL A 99 -14.15 -20.81 -0.02
C VAL A 99 -13.45 -20.89 1.31
N SER A 100 -13.69 -21.99 2.04
CA SER A 100 -13.38 -22.12 3.46
C SER A 100 -14.05 -21.02 4.29
N ASP A 101 -13.45 -19.84 4.30
CA ASP A 101 -13.75 -18.78 5.22
C ASP A 101 -13.44 -17.39 4.62
N TYR A 102 -13.22 -17.35 3.29
CA TYR A 102 -13.10 -16.16 2.44
C TYR A 102 -14.21 -16.14 1.41
N GLU A 103 -14.70 -14.95 1.07
CA GLU A 103 -15.69 -14.73 0.01
C GLU A 103 -15.00 -14.49 -1.34
N VAL A 104 -15.52 -15.10 -2.41
CA VAL A 104 -15.08 -14.84 -3.78
C VAL A 104 -15.61 -13.50 -4.25
N MET A 105 -14.79 -12.46 -4.20
CA MET A 105 -15.19 -11.11 -4.61
C MET A 105 -15.21 -10.92 -6.12
N PHE A 106 -14.27 -11.55 -6.83
CA PHE A 106 -14.11 -11.34 -8.26
C PHE A 106 -13.41 -12.52 -8.95
N ILE A 107 -13.91 -12.92 -10.12
CA ILE A 107 -13.33 -13.95 -10.98
C ILE A 107 -12.93 -13.29 -12.30
N GLY A 108 -11.63 -13.17 -12.52
CA GLY A 108 -11.05 -12.63 -13.76
C GLY A 108 -10.59 -13.72 -14.72
N LYS A 109 -10.00 -13.31 -15.86
CA LYS A 109 -9.49 -14.26 -16.87
C LYS A 109 -8.26 -15.06 -16.41
N LYS A 110 -7.44 -14.48 -15.53
CA LYS A 110 -6.13 -15.03 -15.11
C LYS A 110 -6.03 -15.36 -13.62
N GLY A 111 -7.06 -15.00 -12.85
CA GLY A 111 -7.01 -15.08 -11.40
C GLY A 111 -8.33 -14.72 -10.73
N VAL A 112 -8.36 -14.94 -9.42
CA VAL A 112 -9.52 -14.79 -8.55
C VAL A 112 -9.12 -13.99 -7.33
N VAL A 113 -10.01 -13.14 -6.84
CA VAL A 113 -9.83 -12.37 -5.61
C VAL A 113 -10.73 -12.93 -4.53
N LEU A 114 -10.12 -13.35 -3.42
CA LEU A 114 -10.78 -13.78 -2.20
C LEU A 114 -10.63 -12.68 -1.15
N SER A 115 -11.69 -12.39 -0.39
CA SER A 115 -11.66 -11.39 0.67
C SER A 115 -12.28 -11.89 1.95
N ARG A 116 -11.72 -11.43 3.07
CA ARG A 116 -12.25 -11.58 4.42
C ARG A 116 -11.88 -10.35 5.22
N GLU A 117 -12.86 -9.55 5.61
CA GLU A 117 -12.66 -8.34 6.41
C GLU A 117 -11.54 -7.45 5.83
N ARG A 118 -10.34 -7.48 6.43
CA ARG A 118 -9.16 -6.70 6.03
C ARG A 118 -8.10 -7.50 5.25
N ASN A 119 -8.34 -8.79 5.00
CA ASN A 119 -7.43 -9.68 4.30
C ASN A 119 -7.92 -9.92 2.87
N ILE A 120 -7.04 -9.73 1.90
CA ILE A 120 -7.31 -9.97 0.48
C ILE A 120 -6.27 -10.94 -0.05
N ILE A 121 -6.73 -12.04 -0.65
CA ILE A 121 -5.88 -13.04 -1.30
C ILE A 121 -6.16 -12.98 -2.79
N LYS A 122 -5.09 -12.88 -3.59
CA LYS A 122 -5.15 -12.94 -5.04
C LYS A 122 -4.57 -14.26 -5.51
N LEU A 123 -5.41 -15.10 -6.10
CA LEU A 123 -5.00 -16.37 -6.68
C LEU A 123 -4.81 -16.21 -8.18
N PHE A 124 -3.72 -16.76 -8.70
CA PHE A 124 -3.42 -16.73 -10.12
C PHE A 124 -3.25 -18.14 -10.66
N LEU A 125 -3.66 -18.34 -11.91
CA LEU A 125 -3.38 -19.59 -12.62
C LEU A 125 -1.86 -19.75 -12.74
N LYS A 126 -1.34 -20.92 -12.35
CA LYS A 126 0.08 -21.24 -12.50
C LYS A 126 0.45 -21.13 -13.99
N LYS A 127 1.44 -20.32 -14.33
CA LYS A 127 2.00 -20.29 -15.71
C LYS A 127 2.49 -21.70 -16.05
N LYS A 128 2.04 -22.24 -17.19
CA LYS A 128 2.60 -23.49 -17.72
C LYS A 128 4.11 -23.32 -17.89
N LYS A 129 4.91 -24.23 -17.31
CA LYS A 129 6.32 -24.37 -17.67
C LYS A 129 6.40 -24.83 -19.13
N LYS A 130 7.36 -24.31 -19.89
CA LYS A 130 7.62 -24.69 -21.29
C LYS A 130 7.70 -26.21 -21.41
N ASN A 131 7.03 -26.78 -22.41
CA ASN A 131 6.98 -28.22 -22.69
C ASN A 131 8.40 -28.81 -22.74
N ILE A 132 8.63 -29.88 -21.97
CA ILE A 132 9.90 -30.65 -21.92
C ILE A 132 9.82 -31.86 -22.87
N ILE A 133 8.68 -32.09 -23.52
CA ILE A 133 8.53 -33.24 -24.42
C ILE A 133 9.05 -32.85 -25.81
N GLN A 134 10.28 -33.26 -26.10
CA GLN A 134 10.80 -33.39 -27.46
C GLN A 134 10.39 -34.77 -27.98
N LEU A 135 9.65 -34.81 -29.09
CA LEU A 135 9.41 -36.05 -29.82
C LEU A 135 10.65 -36.29 -30.68
N GLU A 136 11.36 -37.38 -30.45
CA GLU A 136 12.34 -37.88 -31.43
C GLU A 136 11.55 -38.52 -32.58
N GLU A 137 11.72 -37.96 -33.78
CA GLU A 137 11.31 -38.61 -35.03
C GLU A 137 12.28 -39.76 -35.32
N ASN A 138 11.70 -40.94 -35.58
CA ASN A 138 12.40 -42.15 -36.04
C ASN A 138 12.63 -42.10 -37.55
#